data_AF-A0ABD5S5J7-F1
#
_entry.id   AF-A0ABD5S5J7-F1
#
_cell.length_a   1.000
_cell.length_b   1.000
_cell.length_c   1.000
_cell.angle_alpha   90.00
_cell.angle_beta   90.00
_cell.angle_gamma   90.00
#
_symmetry.space_group_name_H-M   'P 1'
#
loop_
_entity.id
_entity.type
_entity.pdbx_description
1 polymer ?
#
loop_
_entity_poly.entity_id
_entity_poly.type
_entity_poly.pdbx_seq_one_letter_code
_entity_poly.pdbx_strand_id
1 'polypeptide(L)'
;PQAVPVGTQIPHATGAGMARNYAGGDEAMVVCFGDGATSEGDFHEGLNFAGVFDAPVVFFCENNEWAISLPRDRQTASDTIAGKAEAYGLGGAQVDGNDPLAVYEATCEALKCARDGEPVLLEALTYRRGAHTTADDPGRYRDEEPDLPEWRTRDPVERYEEFLRSEGVLDDESAVLVREEADDELAA
;
A
#
# COMPACT_ATOMS: atom_id res chain seq x y z
N PRO A 1 -4.89 -10.84 12.17
CA PRO A 1 -6.34 -10.99 11.90
C PRO A 1 -6.87 -9.76 11.16
N GLN A 2 -7.60 -9.96 10.05
CA GLN A 2 -8.29 -8.85 9.40
C GLN A 2 -9.45 -8.39 10.30
N ALA A 3 -9.47 -7.10 10.61
CA ALA A 3 -10.52 -6.47 11.40
C ALA A 3 -11.33 -5.53 10.48
N VAL A 4 -12.64 -5.46 10.71
CA VAL A 4 -13.56 -4.63 9.91
C VAL A 4 -13.41 -3.12 10.22
N PRO A 5 -13.20 -2.68 11.48
CA PRO A 5 -13.04 -1.25 11.75
C PRO A 5 -11.75 -0.71 11.14
N VAL A 6 -11.91 0.34 10.32
CA VAL A 6 -10.82 0.97 9.56
C VAL A 6 -9.77 1.56 10.51
N GLY A 7 -8.49 1.36 10.21
CA GLY A 7 -7.37 1.94 10.94
C GLY A 7 -6.90 1.14 12.17
N THR A 8 -7.75 0.30 12.76
CA THR A 8 -7.42 -0.42 14.02
C THR A 8 -6.21 -1.34 13.95
N GLN A 9 -5.82 -1.81 12.77
CA GLN A 9 -4.62 -2.62 12.59
C GLN A 9 -3.31 -1.83 12.75
N ILE A 10 -3.34 -0.50 12.59
CA ILE A 10 -2.17 0.38 12.62
C ILE A 10 -1.51 0.44 14.01
N PRO A 11 -2.25 0.74 15.10
CA PRO A 11 -1.65 0.69 16.44
C PRO A 11 -1.27 -0.73 16.86
N HIS A 12 -1.97 -1.76 16.38
CA HIS A 12 -1.56 -3.15 16.63
C HIS A 12 -0.20 -3.50 15.99
N ALA A 13 0.06 -3.03 14.76
CA ALA A 13 1.35 -3.22 14.11
C ALA A 13 2.47 -2.49 14.86
N THR A 14 2.19 -1.28 15.35
CA THR A 14 3.10 -0.52 16.22
C THR A 14 3.44 -1.28 17.49
N GLY A 15 2.43 -1.79 18.20
CA GLY A 15 2.64 -2.61 19.40
C GLY A 15 3.41 -3.91 19.11
N ALA A 16 3.16 -4.55 17.97
CA ALA A 16 3.91 -5.74 17.54
C ALA A 16 5.38 -5.42 17.24
N GLY A 17 5.66 -4.27 16.61
CA GLY A 17 7.03 -3.79 16.40
C GLY A 17 7.74 -3.51 17.72
N MET A 18 7.10 -2.78 18.64
CA MET A 18 7.65 -2.53 19.97
C MET A 18 7.97 -3.84 20.72
N ALA A 19 7.10 -4.84 20.61
CA ALA A 19 7.32 -6.16 21.21
C ALA A 19 8.58 -6.86 20.63
N ARG A 20 8.91 -6.65 19.34
CA ARG A 20 10.15 -7.18 18.75
C ARG A 20 11.39 -6.50 19.28
N ASN A 21 11.38 -5.17 19.40
CA ASN A 21 12.47 -4.43 20.02
C ASN A 21 12.73 -4.95 21.45
N TYR A 22 11.68 -5.15 22.25
CA TYR A 22 11.82 -5.70 23.61
C TYR A 22 12.34 -7.13 23.65
N ALA A 23 12.05 -7.93 22.61
CA ALA A 23 12.56 -9.29 22.48
C ALA A 23 14.00 -9.35 21.94
N GLY A 24 14.58 -8.22 21.50
CA GLY A 24 15.89 -8.16 20.84
C GLY A 24 15.89 -8.79 19.45
N GLY A 25 14.74 -8.80 18.77
CA GLY A 25 14.59 -9.29 17.40
C GLY A 25 14.98 -8.24 16.36
N ASP A 26 15.19 -8.69 15.11
CA ASP A 26 15.51 -7.86 13.94
C ASP A 26 14.36 -7.81 12.92
N GLU A 27 13.17 -8.29 13.31
CA GLU A 27 12.00 -8.29 12.45
C GLU A 27 11.29 -6.93 12.46
N ALA A 28 10.91 -6.46 11.27
CA ALA A 28 10.03 -5.31 11.09
C ALA A 28 8.62 -5.76 10.70
N MET A 29 7.62 -4.94 11.04
CA MET A 29 6.23 -5.14 10.68
C MET A 29 5.89 -4.34 9.43
N VAL A 30 5.05 -4.90 8.58
CA VAL A 30 4.38 -4.14 7.52
C VAL A 30 2.90 -4.13 7.82
N VAL A 31 2.29 -2.96 7.77
CA VAL A 31 0.84 -2.80 7.91
C VAL A 31 0.27 -2.08 6.71
N CYS A 32 -0.66 -2.74 6.03
CA CYS A 32 -1.35 -2.18 4.86
C CYS A 32 -2.67 -1.52 5.25
N PHE A 33 -3.00 -0.42 4.57
CA PHE A 33 -4.26 0.31 4.72
C PHE A 33 -4.51 1.19 3.49
N GLY A 34 -5.76 1.57 3.25
CA GLY A 34 -6.12 2.49 2.18
C GLY A 34 -6.01 3.96 2.57
N ASP A 35 -6.06 4.86 1.59
CA ASP A 35 -6.03 6.32 1.77
C ASP A 35 -7.13 6.83 2.74
N GLY A 36 -8.32 6.22 2.72
CA GLY A 36 -9.39 6.54 3.66
C GLY A 36 -9.02 6.36 5.14
N ALA A 37 -8.21 5.34 5.46
CA ALA A 37 -7.81 5.05 6.83
C ALA A 37 -6.93 6.14 7.45
N THR A 38 -6.33 7.00 6.62
CA THR A 38 -5.42 8.07 7.06
C THR A 38 -6.11 9.23 7.77
N SER A 39 -7.45 9.22 7.80
CA SER A 39 -8.27 10.18 8.55
C SER A 39 -8.84 9.60 9.85
N GLU A 40 -8.57 8.33 10.15
CA GLU A 40 -8.94 7.72 11.43
C GLU A 40 -7.96 8.13 12.54
N GLY A 41 -8.45 8.24 13.78
CA GLY A 41 -7.61 8.55 14.95
C GLY A 41 -6.47 7.55 15.14
N ASP A 42 -6.77 6.27 14.95
CA ASP A 42 -5.82 5.15 15.10
C ASP A 42 -4.61 5.26 14.16
N PHE A 43 -4.77 5.88 12.97
CA PHE A 43 -3.64 6.18 12.10
C PHE A 43 -2.67 7.14 12.79
N HIS A 44 -3.19 8.25 13.33
CA HIS A 44 -2.38 9.26 14.00
C HIS A 44 -1.73 8.72 15.28
N GLU A 45 -2.46 7.94 16.07
CA GLU A 45 -1.95 7.33 17.31
C GLU A 45 -0.85 6.30 17.03
N GLY A 46 -1.06 5.41 16.06
CA GLY A 46 -0.09 4.39 15.70
C GLY A 46 1.22 4.97 15.16
N LEU A 47 1.16 5.92 14.21
CA LEU A 47 2.35 6.54 13.66
C LEU A 47 3.11 7.35 14.73
N ASN A 48 2.39 8.09 15.57
CA ASN A 48 3.01 8.85 16.67
C ASN A 48 3.73 7.92 17.65
N PHE A 49 3.12 6.80 18.05
CA PHE A 49 3.77 5.84 18.94
C PHE A 49 4.99 5.20 18.28
N ALA A 50 4.90 4.86 16.99
CA ALA A 50 6.05 4.27 16.29
C ALA A 50 7.25 5.21 16.28
N GLY A 51 7.06 6.50 16.01
CA GLY A 51 8.12 7.50 16.06
C GLY A 51 8.69 7.75 17.45
N VAL A 52 7.86 7.67 18.51
CA VAL A 52 8.33 7.85 19.90
C VAL A 52 9.14 6.66 20.42
N PHE A 53 8.82 5.45 19.97
CA PHE A 53 9.39 4.20 20.49
C PHE A 53 10.31 3.49 19.50
N ASP A 54 10.71 4.15 18.42
CA ASP A 54 11.55 3.60 17.35
C ASP A 54 11.03 2.23 16.89
N ALA A 55 9.71 2.09 16.77
CA ALA A 55 9.08 0.81 16.50
C ALA A 55 9.36 0.39 15.04
N PRO A 56 9.85 -0.83 14.78
CA PRO A 56 10.24 -1.26 13.44
C PRO A 56 9.01 -1.58 12.60
N VAL A 57 8.40 -0.53 12.03
CA VAL A 57 7.15 -0.62 11.27
C VAL A 57 7.23 0.17 9.98
N VAL A 58 6.82 -0.49 8.88
CA VAL A 58 6.49 0.14 7.61
C VAL A 58 4.97 0.27 7.53
N PHE A 59 4.50 1.51 7.49
CA PHE A 59 3.11 1.88 7.25
C PHE A 59 2.91 1.98 5.74
N PHE A 60 2.28 0.97 5.15
CA PHE A 60 2.10 0.87 3.70
C PHE A 60 0.69 1.34 3.31
N CYS A 61 0.59 2.54 2.75
CA CYS A 61 -0.67 3.11 2.29
C CYS A 61 -0.92 2.74 0.82
N GLU A 62 -1.96 1.95 0.55
CA GLU A 62 -2.48 1.67 -0.78
C GLU A 62 -3.43 2.81 -1.19
N ASN A 63 -2.87 3.92 -1.67
CA ASN A 63 -3.67 5.07 -2.11
C ASN A 63 -4.27 4.76 -3.48
N ASN A 64 -5.54 4.38 -3.48
CA ASN A 64 -6.28 3.97 -4.67
C ASN A 64 -7.22 5.07 -5.21
N GLU A 65 -7.08 6.29 -4.67
CA GLU A 65 -7.83 7.53 -4.95
C GLU A 65 -9.24 7.59 -4.34
N TRP A 66 -9.73 6.54 -3.67
CA TRP A 66 -11.13 6.47 -3.21
C TRP A 66 -11.33 5.76 -1.86
N ALA A 67 -11.93 6.48 -0.91
CA ALA A 67 -12.55 5.91 0.27
C ALA A 67 -14.04 5.65 0.00
N ILE A 68 -14.37 4.44 -0.48
CA ILE A 68 -15.70 4.08 -1.01
C ILE A 68 -16.07 4.97 -2.21
N SER A 69 -16.71 6.11 -1.94
CA SER A 69 -17.19 7.13 -2.87
C SER A 69 -16.61 8.51 -2.61
N LEU A 70 -15.83 8.68 -1.54
CA LEU A 70 -15.17 9.94 -1.22
C LEU A 70 -13.81 9.98 -1.92
N PRO A 71 -13.58 10.91 -2.85
CA PRO A 71 -12.30 11.01 -3.54
C PRO A 71 -11.20 11.51 -2.62
N ARG A 72 -9.95 11.18 -2.95
CA ARG A 72 -8.75 11.48 -2.15
C ARG A 72 -8.61 12.96 -1.79
N ASP A 73 -8.90 13.89 -2.70
CA ASP A 73 -8.82 15.34 -2.49
C ASP A 73 -9.81 15.85 -1.42
N ARG A 74 -10.92 15.12 -1.20
CA ARG A 74 -11.89 15.39 -0.15
C ARG A 74 -11.64 14.60 1.14
N GLN A 75 -10.74 13.62 1.11
CA GLN A 75 -10.38 12.83 2.29
C GLN A 75 -9.48 13.62 3.25
N THR A 76 -8.53 14.39 2.72
CA THR A 76 -7.60 15.17 3.53
C THR A 76 -6.95 16.31 2.74
N ALA A 77 -6.66 17.41 3.44
CA ALA A 77 -6.01 18.60 2.88
C ALA A 77 -4.49 18.46 2.68
N SER A 78 -3.87 17.36 3.11
CA SER A 78 -2.45 17.09 2.84
C SER A 78 -2.24 16.79 1.35
N ASP A 79 -1.24 17.42 0.73
CA ASP A 79 -0.88 17.23 -0.68
C ASP A 79 -0.59 15.76 -1.01
N THR A 80 0.05 15.03 -0.09
CA THR A 80 0.35 13.59 -0.21
C THR A 80 0.07 12.88 1.12
N ILE A 81 -0.16 11.57 1.09
CA ILE A 81 -0.22 10.78 2.34
C ILE A 81 1.18 10.61 2.91
N ALA A 82 2.19 10.37 2.06
CA ALA A 82 3.58 10.27 2.49
C ALA A 82 4.04 11.50 3.29
N GLY A 83 3.61 12.70 2.92
CA GLY A 83 3.93 13.94 3.62
C GLY A 83 3.39 14.01 5.06
N LYS A 84 2.39 13.20 5.42
CA LYS A 84 1.90 13.12 6.81
C LYS A 84 2.94 12.52 7.76
N ALA A 85 3.94 11.79 7.25
CA ALA A 85 5.01 11.21 8.05
C ALA A 85 5.76 12.26 8.88
N GLU A 86 5.91 13.47 8.32
CA GLU A 86 6.61 14.59 8.96
C GLU A 86 6.00 14.97 10.32
N ALA A 87 4.67 14.88 10.45
CA ALA A 87 3.97 15.19 11.70
C ALA A 87 4.36 14.25 12.87
N TYR A 88 4.98 13.11 12.56
CA TYR A 88 5.36 12.07 13.52
C TYR A 88 6.87 11.83 13.57
N GLY A 89 7.67 12.58 12.80
CA GLY A 89 9.11 12.39 12.70
C GLY A 89 9.53 11.12 11.94
N LEU A 90 8.64 10.56 11.11
CA LEU A 90 8.91 9.37 10.30
C LEU A 90 9.46 9.75 8.92
N GLY A 91 10.16 8.81 8.28
CA GLY A 91 10.44 8.89 6.85
C GLY A 91 9.16 8.70 6.03
N GLY A 92 8.99 9.50 4.96
CA GLY A 92 7.84 9.41 4.06
C GLY A 92 8.29 9.28 2.60
N ALA A 93 7.72 8.33 1.85
CA ALA A 93 8.02 8.15 0.43
C ALA A 93 6.76 7.84 -0.37
N GLN A 94 6.72 8.30 -1.63
CA GLN A 94 5.73 7.88 -2.62
C GLN A 94 6.37 6.96 -3.64
N VAL A 95 5.65 5.92 -4.04
CA VAL A 95 6.06 4.99 -5.09
C VAL A 95 4.93 4.79 -6.08
N ASP A 96 5.28 4.54 -7.34
CA ASP A 96 4.33 4.06 -8.33
C ASP A 96 3.84 2.66 -7.91
N GLY A 97 2.64 2.61 -7.35
CA GLY A 97 2.00 1.40 -6.85
C GLY A 97 1.55 0.43 -7.94
N ASN A 98 1.63 0.82 -9.21
CA ASN A 98 1.37 -0.06 -10.35
C ASN A 98 2.66 -0.54 -11.03
N ASP A 99 3.83 -0.27 -10.43
CA ASP A 99 5.12 -0.81 -10.84
C ASP A 99 5.60 -1.83 -9.78
N PRO A 100 5.48 -3.14 -10.05
CA PRO A 100 5.85 -4.16 -9.06
C PRO A 100 7.31 -4.09 -8.61
N LEU A 101 8.23 -3.66 -9.48
CA LEU A 101 9.64 -3.54 -9.13
C LEU A 101 9.89 -2.32 -8.25
N ALA A 102 9.27 -1.18 -8.59
CA ALA A 102 9.39 0.02 -7.76
C ALA A 102 8.81 -0.21 -6.36
N VAL A 103 7.64 -0.86 -6.26
CA VAL A 103 7.02 -1.21 -4.96
C VAL A 103 7.93 -2.16 -4.17
N TYR A 104 8.51 -3.17 -4.82
CA TYR A 104 9.44 -4.09 -4.18
C TYR A 104 10.67 -3.36 -3.61
N GLU A 105 11.35 -2.57 -4.43
CA GLU A 105 12.55 -1.83 -4.02
C GLU A 105 12.25 -0.84 -2.89
N ALA A 106 11.18 -0.04 -3.02
CA ALA A 106 10.79 0.93 -2.00
C ALA A 106 10.41 0.25 -0.67
N THR A 107 9.73 -0.89 -0.73
CA THR A 107 9.38 -1.66 0.47
C THR A 107 10.63 -2.26 1.13
N CYS A 108 11.58 -2.76 0.34
CA CYS A 108 12.85 -3.28 0.85
C CYS A 108 13.67 -2.19 1.57
N GLU A 109 13.78 -0.99 1.00
CA GLU A 109 14.49 0.12 1.66
C GLU A 109 13.73 0.60 2.91
N ALA A 110 12.39 0.72 2.85
CA ALA A 110 11.59 1.09 4.02
C ALA A 110 11.73 0.09 5.17
N LEU A 111 11.78 -1.22 4.85
CA LEU A 111 12.01 -2.28 5.83
C LEU A 111 13.42 -2.23 6.43
N LYS A 112 14.41 -1.77 5.68
CA LYS A 112 15.78 -1.58 6.18
C LYS A 112 15.81 -0.42 7.17
N CYS A 113 15.26 0.75 6.81
CA CYS A 113 15.12 1.89 7.72
C CYS A 113 14.35 1.51 9.01
N ALA A 114 13.20 0.83 8.87
CA ALA A 114 12.39 0.43 10.01
C ALA A 114 13.17 -0.46 11.00
N ARG A 115 13.99 -1.41 10.50
CA ARG A 115 14.85 -2.25 11.36
C ARG A 115 15.95 -1.46 12.06
N ASP A 116 16.40 -0.36 11.48
CA ASP A 116 17.40 0.54 12.06
C ASP A 116 16.77 1.54 13.06
N GLY A 117 15.48 1.38 13.41
CA GLY A 117 14.75 2.23 14.35
C GLY A 117 14.08 3.43 13.70
N GLU A 118 14.03 3.48 12.37
CA GLU A 118 13.43 4.58 11.61
C GLU A 118 12.13 4.10 10.93
N PRO A 119 10.97 4.12 11.60
CA PRO A 119 9.71 3.75 10.97
C PRO A 119 9.39 4.62 9.74
N VAL A 120 8.72 4.02 8.76
CA VAL A 120 8.50 4.63 7.44
C VAL A 120 7.04 4.59 7.05
N LEU A 121 6.52 5.69 6.51
CA LEU A 121 5.25 5.75 5.79
C LEU A 121 5.51 5.69 4.28
N LEU A 122 5.14 4.58 3.65
CA LEU A 122 5.25 4.38 2.21
C LEU A 122 3.87 4.50 1.58
N GLU A 123 3.67 5.50 0.73
CA GLU A 123 2.45 5.69 -0.06
C GLU A 123 2.62 5.06 -1.44
N ALA A 124 2.01 3.91 -1.63
CA ALA A 124 1.88 3.27 -2.93
C ALA A 124 0.71 3.89 -3.69
N LEU A 125 1.07 4.67 -4.69
CA LEU A 125 0.13 5.27 -5.61
C LEU A 125 -0.41 4.16 -6.53
N THR A 126 -1.65 3.70 -6.31
CA THR A 126 -2.41 2.83 -7.25
C THR A 126 -3.81 3.39 -7.63
N TYR A 127 -4.67 2.61 -8.28
CA TYR A 127 -6.03 3.01 -8.64
C TYR A 127 -7.02 1.84 -8.56
N ARG A 128 -8.15 2.05 -7.86
CA ARG A 128 -9.19 1.01 -7.77
C ARG A 128 -10.02 0.96 -9.05
N ARG A 129 -9.67 0.05 -9.95
CA ARG A 129 -10.37 -0.15 -11.23
C ARG A 129 -11.83 -0.59 -11.05
N GLY A 130 -12.11 -1.46 -10.08
CA GLY A 130 -13.45 -1.97 -9.78
C GLY A 130 -14.25 -1.17 -8.75
N ALA A 131 -15.44 -1.69 -8.40
CA ALA A 131 -16.28 -1.17 -7.32
C ALA A 131 -15.59 -1.33 -5.95
N HIS A 132 -16.04 -0.56 -4.94
CA HIS A 132 -15.49 -0.69 -3.58
C HIS A 132 -15.72 -2.08 -3.00
N THR A 133 -16.92 -2.61 -3.20
CA THR A 133 -17.34 -3.97 -2.87
C THR A 133 -18.40 -4.40 -3.88
N THR A 134 -18.86 -5.65 -3.80
CA THR A 134 -19.96 -6.16 -4.65
C THR A 134 -21.31 -5.46 -4.42
N ALA A 135 -21.46 -4.71 -3.32
CA ALA A 135 -22.67 -3.94 -3.01
C ALA A 135 -22.58 -2.47 -3.46
N ASP A 136 -21.45 -2.05 -4.03
CA ASP A 136 -21.19 -0.67 -4.43
C ASP A 136 -21.41 -0.46 -5.94
N ASP A 137 -21.75 0.78 -6.32
CA ASP A 137 -21.94 1.19 -7.71
C ASP A 137 -21.10 2.46 -8.00
N PRO A 138 -19.93 2.31 -8.64
CA PRO A 138 -19.04 3.41 -8.92
C PRO A 138 -19.61 4.41 -9.92
N GLY A 139 -20.56 4.02 -10.78
CA GLY A 139 -21.20 4.91 -11.75
C GLY A 139 -21.99 6.06 -11.11
N ARG A 140 -22.18 6.03 -9.78
CA ARG A 140 -22.86 7.09 -9.02
C ARG A 140 -21.96 8.23 -8.59
N TYR A 141 -20.64 8.06 -8.60
CA TYR A 141 -19.70 9.02 -8.03
C TYR A 141 -18.36 9.14 -8.75
N ARG A 142 -18.10 8.28 -9.75
CA ARG A 142 -16.86 8.27 -10.53
C ARG A 142 -17.17 8.41 -12.01
N ASP A 143 -16.37 9.22 -12.70
CA ASP A 143 -16.40 9.29 -14.15
C ASP A 143 -15.87 7.98 -14.78
N GLU A 144 -16.29 7.69 -16.01
CA GLU A 144 -15.86 6.49 -16.74
C GLU A 144 -14.33 6.51 -16.95
N GLU A 145 -13.79 7.67 -17.32
CA GLU A 145 -12.35 7.90 -17.45
C GLU A 145 -11.82 8.69 -16.24
N PRO A 146 -10.88 8.13 -15.46
CA PRO A 146 -10.22 8.89 -14.40
C PRO A 146 -9.40 10.05 -14.97
N ASP A 147 -9.49 11.22 -14.33
CA ASP A 147 -8.57 12.34 -14.53
C ASP A 147 -7.23 12.07 -13.80
N LEU A 148 -6.52 11.02 -14.24
CA LEU A 148 -5.25 10.58 -13.68
C LEU A 148 -4.29 10.21 -14.81
N PRO A 149 -2.97 10.38 -14.61
CA PRO A 149 -2.00 10.02 -15.63
C PRO A 149 -2.01 8.51 -15.89
N GLU A 150 -1.74 8.09 -17.12
CA GLU A 150 -1.87 6.70 -17.57
C GLU A 150 -1.14 5.70 -16.65
N TRP A 151 0.09 6.00 -16.21
CA TRP A 151 0.84 5.12 -15.32
C TRP A 151 0.08 4.80 -14.01
N ARG A 152 -0.71 5.77 -13.53
CA ARG A 152 -1.52 5.70 -12.30
C ARG A 152 -2.70 4.75 -12.44
N THR A 153 -3.17 4.51 -13.66
CA THR A 153 -4.36 3.73 -13.97
C THR A 153 -4.07 2.48 -14.77
N ARG A 154 -2.84 2.33 -15.29
CA ARG A 154 -2.33 1.18 -16.04
C ARG A 154 -2.38 -0.10 -15.22
N ASP A 155 -2.59 -1.23 -15.90
CA ASP A 155 -2.65 -2.52 -15.25
C ASP A 155 -1.23 -2.94 -14.84
N PRO A 156 -0.96 -3.19 -13.55
CA PRO A 156 0.37 -3.62 -13.12
C PRO A 156 0.76 -4.97 -13.73
N VAL A 157 -0.21 -5.86 -14.01
CA VAL A 157 0.06 -7.17 -14.61
C VAL A 157 0.48 -7.00 -16.06
N GLU A 158 -0.27 -6.24 -16.85
CA GLU A 158 0.08 -5.99 -18.26
C GLU A 158 1.42 -5.24 -18.38
N ARG A 159 1.63 -4.23 -17.54
CA ARG A 159 2.90 -3.48 -17.50
C ARG A 159 4.09 -4.39 -17.21
N TYR A 160 3.95 -5.27 -16.22
CA TYR A 160 5.04 -6.16 -15.84
C TYR A 160 5.24 -7.29 -16.86
N GLU A 161 4.16 -7.79 -17.46
CA GLU A 161 4.25 -8.75 -18.57
C GLU A 161 5.05 -8.18 -19.75
N GLU A 162 4.76 -6.94 -20.17
CA GLU A 162 5.52 -6.26 -21.23
C GLU A 162 7.00 -6.12 -20.86
N PHE A 163 7.30 -5.74 -19.62
CA PHE A 163 8.68 -5.64 -19.13
C PHE A 163 9.39 -7.00 -19.21
N LEU A 164 8.80 -8.07 -18.67
CA LEU A 164 9.39 -9.40 -18.68
C LEU A 164 9.62 -9.94 -20.10
N ARG A 165 8.72 -9.65 -21.03
CA ARG A 165 8.89 -9.98 -22.45
C ARG A 165 10.04 -9.20 -23.07
N SER A 166 10.17 -7.90 -22.76
CA SER A 166 11.27 -7.08 -23.26
C SER A 166 12.65 -7.54 -22.74
N GLU A 167 12.70 -8.09 -21.53
CA GLU A 167 13.90 -8.68 -20.93
C GLU A 167 14.14 -10.14 -21.36
N GLY A 168 13.25 -10.72 -22.17
CA GLY A 168 13.35 -12.11 -22.63
C GLY A 168 13.16 -13.15 -21.52
N VAL A 169 12.56 -12.76 -20.39
CA VAL A 169 12.24 -13.63 -19.25
C VAL A 169 10.93 -14.38 -19.48
N LEU A 170 9.99 -13.77 -20.21
CA LEU A 170 8.67 -14.32 -20.50
C LEU A 170 8.43 -14.39 -22.02
N ASP A 171 7.88 -15.51 -22.47
CA ASP A 171 7.41 -15.75 -23.84
C ASP A 171 5.93 -16.14 -23.87
N ASP A 172 5.36 -16.35 -25.06
CA ASP A 172 3.94 -16.68 -25.20
C ASP A 172 3.56 -18.01 -24.54
N GLU A 173 4.45 -19.00 -24.59
CA GLU A 173 4.20 -20.32 -24.02
C GLU A 173 4.18 -20.24 -22.48
N SER A 174 5.21 -19.65 -21.88
CA SER A 174 5.30 -19.44 -20.43
C SER A 174 4.20 -18.52 -19.89
N ALA A 175 3.79 -17.50 -20.63
CA ALA A 175 2.67 -16.63 -20.23
C ALA A 175 1.33 -17.39 -20.15
N VAL A 176 1.09 -18.32 -21.08
CA VAL A 176 -0.10 -19.19 -21.03
C VAL A 176 -0.01 -20.13 -19.84
N LEU A 177 1.14 -20.80 -19.65
CA LEU A 177 1.34 -21.75 -18.56
C LEU A 177 1.11 -21.11 -17.19
N VAL A 178 1.66 -19.92 -16.94
CA VAL A 178 1.47 -19.21 -15.66
C VAL A 178 -0.01 -18.88 -15.40
N ARG A 179 -0.77 -18.53 -16.45
CA ARG A 179 -2.21 -18.25 -16.30
C ARG A 179 -3.00 -19.53 -16.04
N GLU A 180 -2.71 -20.61 -16.78
CA GLU A 180 -3.36 -21.91 -16.57
C GLU A 180 -3.08 -22.47 -15.17
N GLU A 181 -1.84 -22.36 -14.68
CA GLU A 181 -1.49 -22.76 -13.31
C GLU A 181 -2.28 -21.95 -12.26
N ALA A 182 -2.42 -20.64 -12.45
CA ALA A 182 -3.22 -19.80 -11.55
C ALA A 182 -4.71 -20.16 -11.56
N ASP A 183 -5.27 -20.45 -12.73
CA ASP A 183 -6.68 -20.86 -12.88
C ASP A 183 -6.92 -22.24 -12.22
N ASP A 184 -5.99 -23.19 -12.40
CA ASP A 184 -6.07 -24.51 -11.79
C ASP A 184 -5.99 -24.44 -10.26
N GLU A 185 -5.13 -23.58 -9.70
CA GLU A 185 -5.05 -23.35 -8.25
C GLU A 185 -6.35 -22.76 -7.67
N LEU A 186 -7.01 -21.86 -8.40
CA LEU A 186 -8.29 -21.27 -7.98
C LEU A 186 -9.46 -22.24 -8.05
N ALA A 187 -9.40 -23.22 -8.96
CA ALA A 187 -10.43 -24.23 -9.13
C ALA A 187 -10.36 -25.38 -8.11
N ALA A 188 -9.21 -25.56 -7.45
CA ALA A 188 -8.93 -26.62 -6.48
C ALA A 188 -9.54 -26.36 -5.09
#